data_AF-A0A504BFU4-F1
#
_entry.id   AF-A0A504BFU4-F1
#
_cell.length_a   1.000
_cell.length_b   1.000
_cell.length_c   1.000
_cell.angle_alpha   90.00
_cell.angle_beta   90.00
_cell.angle_gamma   90.00
#
_symmetry.space_group_name_H-M   'P 1'
#
loop_
_entity.id
_entity.type
_entity.pdbx_description
1 polymer ?
#
loop_
_entity_poly.entity_id
_entity_poly.type
_entity_poly.pdbx_seq_one_letter_code
_entity_poly.pdbx_strand_id
1 'polypeptide(L)'
;MVPGRCFDGKAWRALVRLVLLVAVVFAVPPALAQEQSLDIPPMRFAVVRSNAPGCEPNCPEWISAEGTIDAGTPSLLKRTLKALKGRQLPVVVNSPGGNVDAAVTLGQMIRKNKLDIAVGTTVFSGCEPQMKNCRDNQGKGAEYFGMAYDSGAMCNSACPLMFSGGVRRVVGDFAYLGVHQVTTTYRREKLLYRTTYRIVNGKKKIISTKVVSRKNAGSYKTYEMSKAVEKRLSAYLQGMGIGEGVFTTMKNTPASEIHQLVLENMLRMNLVTSLDSVELFTGGAICKANPMPANCREIPADKEATPANLPTAQAKPTLAAPVEATTPKEADMRFVLVRGSNPLCNPDCPEWISAEGSITAQTPEKLRQALDAIAGRRLPIVINSQGGDVESALAAGRLIRERKLDVVVAHTDFADCDPSAECLAKDGVHSGLTIESESECASACPIMVAGGVRRFIGPAVRLSVSSVGLGDKVKAYLEEMAIGPGLFAAMQLSSSKRQLYQQAILKFGLATGPQSADELTGATICRSVPRPDNCRLVPSANAEADMPAKL
;
A
#
# COMPACT_ATOMS: atom_id res chain seq x y z
N MET A 1 18.80 89.37 27.92
CA MET A 1 19.21 88.68 26.66
C MET A 1 18.15 87.63 26.36
N VAL A 2 17.44 87.88 25.27
CA VAL A 2 16.36 87.16 24.57
C VAL A 2 15.55 86.09 25.31
N PRO A 3 14.29 86.40 25.66
CA PRO A 3 13.18 85.47 25.59
C PRO A 3 12.18 85.87 24.48
N GLY A 4 11.71 84.86 23.74
CA GLY A 4 10.38 84.79 23.11
C GLY A 4 10.04 85.75 21.97
N ARG A 5 9.84 85.19 20.77
CA ARG A 5 8.65 85.45 19.94
C ARG A 5 8.49 84.41 18.84
N CYS A 6 7.23 84.03 18.65
CA CYS A 6 6.68 83.08 17.70
C CYS A 6 7.01 83.41 16.24
N PHE A 7 7.06 82.38 15.39
CA PHE A 7 6.75 82.51 13.97
C PHE A 7 5.77 81.43 13.50
N ASP A 8 4.86 81.91 12.67
CA ASP A 8 3.67 81.38 12.01
C ASP A 8 3.72 79.98 11.37
N GLY A 9 2.58 79.28 11.52
CA GLY A 9 1.57 79.24 10.44
C GLY A 9 1.99 78.68 9.07
N LYS A 10 1.35 77.56 8.70
CA LYS A 10 1.27 76.96 7.35
C LYS A 10 2.42 76.02 6.93
N ALA A 11 2.71 74.99 7.72
CA ALA A 11 3.44 73.83 7.18
C ALA A 11 3.01 72.46 7.75
N TRP A 12 1.97 72.40 8.60
CA TRP A 12 1.65 71.17 9.34
C TRP A 12 0.27 70.55 9.05
N ARG A 13 -0.43 71.01 8.01
CA ARG A 13 -1.72 70.44 7.59
C ARG A 13 -1.66 69.51 6.36
N ALA A 14 -0.46 69.26 5.81
CA ALA A 14 -0.29 68.39 4.66
C ALA A 14 0.19 66.95 5.00
N LEU A 15 0.69 66.70 6.22
CA LEU A 15 1.24 65.38 6.58
C LEU A 15 0.28 64.45 7.37
N VAL A 16 -0.92 64.93 7.75
CA VAL A 16 -1.86 64.16 8.59
C VAL A 16 -2.96 63.46 7.77
N ARG A 17 -3.01 63.66 6.43
CA ARG A 17 -4.00 63.00 5.56
C ARG A 17 -3.46 61.86 4.68
N LEU A 18 -2.20 61.45 4.86
CA LEU A 18 -1.58 60.35 4.10
C LEU A 18 -1.11 59.17 4.96
N VAL A 19 -1.72 58.94 6.14
CA VAL A 19 -1.43 57.76 7.00
C VAL A 19 -2.72 57.07 7.49
N LEU A 20 -3.91 57.48 7.01
CA LEU A 20 -5.22 56.98 7.49
C LEU A 20 -6.00 56.16 6.47
N LEU A 21 -5.32 55.56 5.49
CA LEU A 21 -5.91 54.55 4.61
C LEU A 21 -4.98 53.34 4.56
N VAL A 22 -5.60 52.16 4.73
CA VAL A 22 -5.01 50.81 4.83
C VAL A 22 -4.50 50.40 6.22
N ALA A 23 -5.41 50.38 7.20
CA ALA A 23 -5.38 49.35 8.25
C ALA A 23 -6.75 48.67 8.32
N VAL A 24 -7.13 48.00 7.22
CA VAL A 24 -8.20 46.99 7.27
C VAL A 24 -7.53 45.72 7.78
N VAL A 25 -7.57 45.52 9.09
CA VAL A 25 -7.31 44.22 9.69
C VAL A 25 -8.45 43.32 9.26
N PHE A 26 -8.23 42.54 8.20
CA PHE A 26 -9.07 41.38 7.93
C PHE A 26 -8.89 40.42 9.11
N ALA A 27 -9.88 40.39 10.00
CA ALA A 27 -10.05 39.29 10.93
C ALA A 27 -10.38 38.05 10.09
N VAL A 28 -9.33 37.33 9.65
CA VAL A 28 -9.48 36.00 9.09
C VAL A 28 -10.00 35.13 10.24
N PRO A 29 -11.23 34.60 10.19
CA PRO A 29 -11.63 33.60 11.18
C PRO A 29 -10.64 32.44 11.07
N PRO A 30 -10.22 31.82 12.18
CA PRO A 30 -9.37 30.64 12.09
C PRO A 30 -10.12 29.63 11.25
N ALA A 31 -9.61 29.37 10.04
CA ALA A 31 -10.05 28.25 9.24
C ALA A 31 -9.78 27.02 10.10
N LEU A 32 -10.84 26.43 10.66
CA LEU A 32 -10.77 25.12 11.26
C LEU A 32 -10.31 24.21 10.14
N ALA A 33 -9.03 23.85 10.16
CA ALA A 33 -8.46 22.82 9.32
C ALA A 33 -9.29 21.55 9.56
N GLN A 34 -10.22 21.30 8.66
CA GLN A 34 -11.02 20.10 8.64
C GLN A 34 -10.09 19.02 8.11
N GLU A 35 -9.64 18.11 8.99
CA GLU A 35 -8.88 16.93 8.61
C GLU A 35 -9.58 16.27 7.42
N GLN A 36 -8.89 16.27 6.28
CA GLN A 36 -9.34 15.61 5.07
C GLN A 36 -9.28 14.11 5.36
N SER A 37 -10.42 13.52 5.76
CA SER A 37 -10.52 12.10 6.00
C SER A 37 -10.27 11.38 4.68
N LEU A 38 -9.21 10.58 4.60
CA LEU A 38 -9.09 9.54 3.59
C LEU A 38 -10.35 8.66 3.71
N ASP A 39 -11.18 8.64 2.66
CA ASP A 39 -12.46 7.93 2.65
C ASP A 39 -12.22 6.42 2.47
N ILE A 40 -11.56 5.82 3.46
CA ILE A 40 -11.34 4.37 3.52
C ILE A 40 -12.61 3.75 4.11
N PRO A 41 -13.25 2.80 3.40
CA PRO A 41 -14.52 2.24 3.83
C PRO A 41 -14.40 1.54 5.21
N PRO A 42 -15.51 1.39 5.95
CA PRO A 42 -15.53 0.66 7.20
C PRO A 42 -14.99 -0.77 7.05
N MET A 43 -14.38 -1.27 8.13
CA MET A 43 -13.74 -2.58 8.14
C MET A 43 -14.74 -3.68 7.81
N ARG A 44 -14.42 -4.47 6.79
CA ARG A 44 -15.18 -5.64 6.35
C ARG A 44 -14.43 -6.93 6.68
N PHE A 45 -15.17 -8.02 6.80
CA PHE A 45 -14.61 -9.35 7.01
C PHE A 45 -15.08 -10.31 5.93
N ALA A 46 -14.16 -11.06 5.34
CA ALA A 46 -14.45 -12.11 4.37
C ALA A 46 -13.60 -13.35 4.68
N VAL A 47 -14.18 -14.54 4.54
CA VAL A 47 -13.42 -15.79 4.61
C VAL A 47 -12.93 -16.12 3.21
N VAL A 48 -11.62 -16.16 3.05
CA VAL A 48 -10.96 -16.29 1.74
C VAL A 48 -10.17 -17.58 1.70
N ARG A 49 -10.29 -18.31 0.58
CA ARG A 49 -9.49 -19.49 0.28
C ARG A 49 -8.36 -19.11 -0.68
N SER A 50 -7.16 -19.62 -0.40
CA SER A 50 -6.02 -19.44 -1.31
C SER A 50 -6.31 -20.07 -2.67
N ASN A 51 -6.04 -19.33 -3.74
CA ASN A 51 -5.90 -19.86 -5.09
C ASN A 51 -4.43 -19.88 -5.55
N ALA A 52 -3.48 -19.83 -4.61
CA ALA A 52 -2.07 -19.91 -4.93
C ALA A 52 -1.73 -21.22 -5.67
N PRO A 53 -0.92 -21.17 -6.75
CA PRO A 53 -0.58 -22.36 -7.51
C PRO A 53 0.02 -23.48 -6.63
N GLY A 54 -0.50 -24.69 -6.80
CA GLY A 54 0.04 -25.89 -6.15
C GLY A 54 -0.48 -26.19 -4.73
N CYS A 55 -1.51 -25.47 -4.26
CA CYS A 55 -2.19 -25.80 -3.00
C CYS A 55 -3.36 -26.78 -3.16
N GLU A 56 -4.02 -26.82 -4.32
CA GLU A 56 -5.18 -27.71 -4.50
C GLU A 56 -4.78 -29.20 -4.41
N PRO A 57 -5.66 -30.06 -3.87
CA PRO A 57 -7.04 -29.80 -3.43
C PRO A 57 -7.18 -29.20 -2.01
N ASN A 58 -6.06 -28.99 -1.30
CA ASN A 58 -6.03 -28.60 0.10
C ASN A 58 -5.33 -27.26 0.30
N CYS A 59 -6.09 -26.17 0.17
CA CYS A 59 -5.58 -24.81 0.26
C CYS A 59 -5.86 -24.17 1.64
N PRO A 60 -5.00 -23.23 2.08
CA PRO A 60 -5.23 -22.49 3.31
C PRO A 60 -6.35 -21.48 3.16
N GLU A 61 -7.06 -21.23 4.25
CA GLU A 61 -8.09 -20.20 4.37
C GLU A 61 -7.71 -19.18 5.45
N TRP A 62 -8.21 -17.95 5.31
CA TRP A 62 -8.03 -16.88 6.30
C TRP A 62 -9.26 -15.97 6.36
N ILE A 63 -9.27 -15.09 7.37
CA ILE A 63 -10.24 -14.00 7.49
C ILE A 63 -9.54 -12.73 6.99
N SER A 64 -9.93 -12.22 5.82
CA SER A 64 -9.57 -10.85 5.40
C SER A 64 -10.30 -9.86 6.30
N ALA A 65 -9.58 -8.87 6.85
CA ALA A 65 -10.09 -7.82 7.73
C ALA A 65 -9.58 -6.45 7.26
N GLU A 66 -10.33 -5.79 6.38
CA GLU A 66 -9.83 -4.61 5.66
C GLU A 66 -10.73 -3.39 5.81
N GLY A 67 -10.13 -2.24 6.10
CA GLY A 67 -10.81 -0.95 6.18
C GLY A 67 -10.71 -0.28 7.57
N THR A 68 -11.48 0.79 7.75
CA THR A 68 -11.49 1.61 8.96
C THR A 68 -12.20 0.90 10.12
N ILE A 69 -11.56 0.81 11.28
CA ILE A 69 -12.17 0.23 12.48
C ILE A 69 -13.21 1.22 13.03
N ASP A 70 -14.47 0.84 13.00
CA ASP A 70 -15.58 1.62 13.54
C ASP A 70 -16.22 0.94 14.76
N ALA A 71 -17.21 1.60 15.37
CA ALA A 71 -17.91 1.05 16.53
C ALA A 71 -18.69 -0.25 16.24
N GLY A 72 -19.07 -0.49 14.97
CA GLY A 72 -19.81 -1.67 14.53
C GLY A 72 -18.91 -2.88 14.21
N THR A 73 -17.62 -2.64 13.97
CA THR A 73 -16.64 -3.63 13.52
C THR A 73 -16.55 -4.88 14.43
N PRO A 74 -16.57 -4.79 15.77
CA PRO A 74 -16.61 -5.98 16.64
C PRO A 74 -17.81 -6.89 16.39
N SER A 75 -18.96 -6.31 16.05
CA SER A 75 -20.16 -7.10 15.74
C SER A 75 -20.04 -7.84 14.41
N LEU A 76 -19.34 -7.26 13.43
CA LEU A 76 -19.04 -7.92 12.16
C LEU A 76 -18.12 -9.13 12.38
N LEU A 77 -16.98 -8.95 13.09
CA LEU A 77 -16.08 -10.07 13.40
C LEU A 77 -16.81 -11.17 14.18
N LYS A 78 -17.66 -10.81 15.15
CA LYS A 78 -18.44 -11.78 15.93
C LYS A 78 -19.33 -12.65 15.04
N ARG A 79 -19.96 -12.05 14.01
CA ARG A 79 -20.77 -12.79 13.04
C ARG A 79 -19.91 -13.73 12.20
N THR A 80 -18.77 -13.26 11.69
CA THR A 80 -17.81 -14.08 10.93
C THR A 80 -17.33 -15.28 11.74
N LEU A 81 -16.89 -15.07 12.98
CA LEU A 81 -16.44 -16.16 13.86
C LEU A 81 -17.54 -17.17 14.18
N LYS A 82 -18.79 -16.71 14.33
CA LYS A 82 -19.94 -17.61 14.53
C LYS A 82 -20.19 -18.47 13.28
N ALA A 83 -20.06 -17.90 12.08
CA ALA A 83 -20.21 -18.63 10.82
C ALA A 83 -19.13 -19.72 10.63
N LEU A 84 -17.93 -19.49 11.18
CA LEU A 84 -16.81 -20.45 11.13
C LEU A 84 -16.99 -21.69 12.02
N LYS A 85 -18.01 -21.74 12.89
CA LYS A 85 -18.34 -22.91 13.74
C LYS A 85 -17.13 -23.50 14.50
N GLY A 86 -16.26 -22.63 15.01
CA GLY A 86 -15.09 -23.02 15.80
C GLY A 86 -13.80 -23.26 15.00
N ARG A 87 -13.83 -23.15 13.67
CA ARG A 87 -12.62 -23.16 12.85
C ARG A 87 -11.73 -21.96 13.18
N GLN A 88 -10.45 -22.23 13.42
CA GLN A 88 -9.45 -21.22 13.73
C GLN A 88 -8.73 -20.80 12.46
N LEU A 89 -9.16 -19.67 11.90
CA LEU A 89 -8.54 -19.08 10.73
C LEU A 89 -7.68 -17.87 11.14
N PRO A 90 -6.49 -17.70 10.57
CA PRO A 90 -5.68 -16.50 10.77
C PRO A 90 -6.43 -15.28 10.23
N VAL A 91 -6.17 -14.12 10.83
CA VAL A 91 -6.70 -12.83 10.38
C VAL A 91 -5.63 -12.13 9.56
N VAL A 92 -5.96 -11.68 8.35
CA VAL A 92 -5.10 -10.83 7.52
C VAL A 92 -5.69 -9.43 7.55
N VAL A 93 -4.97 -8.48 8.16
CA VAL A 93 -5.47 -7.12 8.42
C VAL A 93 -4.77 -6.07 7.55
N ASN A 94 -5.58 -5.20 6.94
CA ASN A 94 -5.13 -3.95 6.32
C ASN A 94 -6.05 -2.81 6.78
N SER A 95 -5.57 -1.96 7.69
CA SER A 95 -6.38 -0.94 8.33
C SER A 95 -5.61 0.34 8.68
N PRO A 96 -6.17 1.52 8.37
CA PRO A 96 -5.64 2.80 8.83
C PRO A 96 -5.85 3.03 10.34
N GLY A 97 -6.58 2.15 11.03
CA GLY A 97 -7.02 2.32 12.41
C GLY A 97 -8.45 2.84 12.50
N GLY A 98 -8.75 3.66 13.51
CA GLY A 98 -10.08 4.20 13.77
C GLY A 98 -10.45 4.18 15.25
N ASN A 99 -11.59 3.59 15.59
CA ASN A 99 -12.12 3.56 16.95
C ASN A 99 -11.29 2.66 17.88
N VAL A 100 -10.67 3.27 18.90
CA VAL A 100 -9.78 2.61 19.87
C VAL A 100 -10.49 1.55 20.70
N ASP A 101 -11.71 1.81 21.18
CA ASP A 101 -12.46 0.85 21.98
C ASP A 101 -12.85 -0.39 21.17
N ALA A 102 -13.24 -0.19 19.91
CA ALA A 102 -13.51 -1.26 18.96
C ALA A 102 -12.24 -2.07 18.67
N ALA A 103 -11.09 -1.42 18.44
CA ALA A 103 -9.83 -2.11 18.20
C ALA A 103 -9.39 -2.97 19.39
N VAL A 104 -9.49 -2.45 20.62
CA VAL A 104 -9.25 -3.21 21.85
C VAL A 104 -10.20 -4.41 21.95
N THR A 105 -11.48 -4.22 21.64
CA THR A 105 -12.48 -5.30 21.65
C THR A 105 -12.15 -6.37 20.61
N LEU A 106 -11.74 -5.97 19.40
CA LEU A 106 -11.32 -6.88 18.34
C LEU A 106 -10.11 -7.71 18.78
N GLY A 107 -9.09 -7.09 19.36
CA GLY A 107 -7.92 -7.82 19.84
C GLY A 107 -8.23 -8.77 21.00
N GLN A 108 -9.15 -8.41 21.90
CA GLN A 108 -9.67 -9.36 22.91
C GLN A 108 -10.39 -10.56 22.26
N MET A 109 -11.19 -10.33 21.22
CA MET A 109 -11.87 -11.39 20.50
C MET A 109 -10.88 -12.31 19.76
N ILE A 110 -9.88 -11.75 19.09
CA ILE A 110 -8.80 -12.50 18.41
C ILE A 110 -8.07 -13.38 19.43
N ARG A 111 -7.63 -12.80 20.56
CA ARG A 111 -6.96 -13.53 21.64
C ARG A 111 -7.80 -14.66 22.20
N LYS A 112 -9.08 -14.37 22.52
CA LYS A 112 -10.02 -15.33 23.10
C LYS A 112 -10.24 -16.54 22.19
N ASN A 113 -10.27 -16.32 20.87
CA ASN A 113 -10.47 -17.38 19.88
C ASN A 113 -9.16 -18.04 19.43
N LYS A 114 -8.02 -17.63 20.01
CA LYS A 114 -6.67 -18.14 19.70
C LYS A 114 -6.31 -18.00 18.21
N LEU A 115 -6.66 -16.87 17.62
CA LEU A 115 -6.38 -16.63 16.20
C LEU A 115 -4.99 -16.04 16.03
N ASP A 116 -4.33 -16.43 14.96
CA ASP A 116 -3.13 -15.77 14.47
C ASP A 116 -3.51 -14.52 13.67
N ILE A 117 -2.58 -13.57 13.52
CA ILE A 117 -2.83 -12.34 12.77
C ILE A 117 -1.58 -11.89 12.00
N ALA A 118 -1.79 -11.45 10.77
CA ALA A 118 -0.77 -10.88 9.90
C ALA A 118 -1.23 -9.53 9.37
N VAL A 119 -0.29 -8.61 9.16
CA VAL A 119 -0.55 -7.43 8.34
C VAL A 119 -0.36 -7.82 6.88
N GLY A 120 -1.39 -7.59 6.06
CA GLY A 120 -1.40 -7.94 4.64
C GLY A 120 -2.67 -7.48 3.94
N THR A 121 -2.62 -7.36 2.62
CA THR A 121 -3.76 -7.07 1.74
C THR A 121 -4.23 -8.36 1.09
N THR A 122 -5.54 -8.60 1.06
CA THR A 122 -6.14 -9.71 0.34
C THR A 122 -6.57 -9.24 -1.05
N VAL A 123 -5.95 -9.81 -2.08
CA VAL A 123 -6.36 -9.62 -3.48
C VAL A 123 -7.30 -10.75 -3.84
N PHE A 124 -8.55 -10.40 -4.12
CA PHE A 124 -9.59 -11.36 -4.45
C PHE A 124 -9.50 -11.79 -5.91
N SER A 125 -9.97 -13.00 -6.21
CA SER A 125 -10.11 -13.51 -7.58
C SER A 125 -11.54 -13.97 -7.83
N GLY A 126 -12.11 -13.54 -8.95
CA GLY A 126 -13.53 -13.74 -9.25
C GLY A 126 -14.40 -12.80 -8.43
N CYS A 127 -15.21 -13.33 -7.52
CA CYS A 127 -16.07 -12.49 -6.70
C CYS A 127 -15.32 -11.76 -5.58
N GLU A 128 -15.68 -10.50 -5.39
CA GLU A 128 -15.27 -9.66 -4.26
C GLU A 128 -16.43 -9.37 -3.30
N PRO A 129 -16.16 -9.09 -2.00
CA PRO A 129 -17.20 -8.78 -1.03
C PRO A 129 -18.11 -7.60 -1.38
N GLN A 130 -17.62 -6.66 -2.20
CA GLN A 130 -18.36 -5.46 -2.60
C GLN A 130 -19.33 -5.73 -3.77
N MET A 131 -19.05 -6.77 -4.55
CA MET A 131 -19.75 -7.02 -5.81
C MET A 131 -21.15 -7.57 -5.54
N LYS A 132 -22.16 -6.85 -6.05
CA LYS A 132 -23.55 -7.31 -5.97
C LYS A 132 -23.80 -8.35 -7.07
N ASN A 133 -24.49 -9.43 -6.71
CA ASN A 133 -24.92 -10.49 -7.64
C ASN A 133 -23.79 -11.23 -8.39
N CYS A 134 -22.55 -11.22 -7.87
CA CYS A 134 -21.48 -12.01 -8.47
C CYS A 134 -21.77 -13.52 -8.34
N ARG A 135 -21.54 -14.27 -9.42
CA ARG A 135 -21.78 -15.72 -9.47
C ARG A 135 -20.54 -16.54 -9.80
N ASP A 136 -19.40 -15.89 -10.05
CA ASP A 136 -18.18 -16.55 -10.54
C ASP A 136 -17.62 -17.60 -9.59
N ASN A 137 -17.94 -17.50 -8.29
CA ASN A 137 -17.50 -18.44 -7.26
C ASN A 137 -18.56 -19.50 -6.91
N GLN A 138 -19.75 -19.47 -7.53
CA GLN A 138 -20.81 -20.45 -7.28
C GLN A 138 -20.35 -21.85 -7.67
N GLY A 139 -20.58 -22.82 -6.79
CA GLY A 139 -20.19 -24.23 -7.01
C GLY A 139 -18.70 -24.52 -6.81
N LYS A 140 -17.84 -23.52 -6.61
CA LYS A 140 -16.39 -23.73 -6.45
C LYS A 140 -15.96 -24.10 -5.02
N GLY A 141 -16.91 -24.24 -4.10
CA GLY A 141 -16.68 -24.68 -2.72
C GLY A 141 -16.22 -23.59 -1.74
N ALA A 142 -15.82 -22.38 -2.19
CA ALA A 142 -15.59 -21.22 -1.32
C ALA A 142 -16.30 -19.98 -1.86
N GLU A 143 -16.73 -19.08 -0.95
CA GLU A 143 -17.41 -17.84 -1.32
C GLU A 143 -16.45 -16.84 -1.96
N TYR A 144 -15.22 -16.77 -1.42
CA TYR A 144 -14.17 -15.89 -1.90
C TYR A 144 -12.85 -16.66 -2.08
N PHE A 145 -12.18 -16.39 -3.20
CA PHE A 145 -10.83 -16.86 -3.50
C PHE A 145 -9.90 -15.66 -3.56
N GLY A 146 -8.61 -15.88 -3.29
CA GLY A 146 -7.62 -14.84 -3.43
C GLY A 146 -6.24 -15.24 -2.95
N MET A 147 -5.35 -14.27 -2.93
CA MET A 147 -4.02 -14.36 -2.33
C MET A 147 -3.83 -13.19 -1.35
N ALA A 148 -2.91 -13.36 -0.39
CA ALA A 148 -2.60 -12.32 0.57
C ALA A 148 -1.12 -11.94 0.47
N TYR A 149 -0.85 -10.64 0.48
CA TYR A 149 0.49 -10.06 0.31
C TYR A 149 0.75 -9.02 1.40
N ASP A 150 2.01 -8.82 1.79
CA ASP A 150 2.42 -7.81 2.77
C ASP A 150 2.68 -6.44 2.14
N SER A 151 3.00 -6.39 0.84
CA SER A 151 3.31 -5.14 0.09
C SER A 151 2.26 -4.05 0.27
N GLY A 152 2.67 -2.92 0.83
CA GLY A 152 1.83 -1.73 0.99
C GLY A 152 0.70 -1.89 2.01
N ALA A 153 0.54 -3.06 2.63
CA ALA A 153 -0.46 -3.29 3.65
C ALA A 153 -0.12 -2.48 4.89
N MET A 154 -1.14 -1.97 5.58
CA MET A 154 -0.93 -1.13 6.75
C MET A 154 -1.72 -1.58 7.96
N CYS A 155 -1.19 -1.32 9.15
CA CYS A 155 -1.87 -1.43 10.41
C CYS A 155 -1.50 -0.23 11.28
N ASN A 156 -2.25 0.85 11.12
CA ASN A 156 -1.92 2.14 11.70
C ASN A 156 -2.84 2.54 12.86
N SER A 157 -2.36 3.45 13.70
CA SER A 157 -3.14 4.12 14.76
C SER A 157 -3.77 3.14 15.76
N ALA A 158 -5.09 2.91 15.68
CA ALA A 158 -5.78 1.95 16.53
C ALA A 158 -5.59 0.48 16.11
N CYS A 159 -5.22 0.20 14.85
CA CYS A 159 -5.07 -1.18 14.35
C CYS A 159 -4.05 -2.02 15.16
N PRO A 160 -2.87 -1.49 15.56
CA PRO A 160 -1.94 -2.21 16.44
C PRO A 160 -2.57 -2.76 17.73
N LEU A 161 -3.62 -2.12 18.25
CA LEU A 161 -4.36 -2.63 19.41
C LEU A 161 -5.17 -3.88 19.04
N MET A 162 -5.80 -3.94 17.87
CA MET A 162 -6.41 -5.17 17.37
C MET A 162 -5.35 -6.25 17.10
N PHE A 163 -4.26 -5.88 16.41
CA PHE A 163 -3.15 -6.76 16.06
C PHE A 163 -2.51 -7.44 17.28
N SER A 164 -2.40 -6.73 18.41
CA SER A 164 -1.86 -7.29 19.65
C SER A 164 -2.60 -8.54 20.16
N GLY A 165 -3.85 -8.74 19.75
CA GLY A 165 -4.66 -9.89 20.12
C GLY A 165 -4.16 -11.23 19.58
N GLY A 166 -3.36 -11.22 18.51
CA GLY A 166 -2.93 -12.45 17.84
C GLY A 166 -2.04 -13.37 18.68
N VAL A 167 -2.20 -14.68 18.50
CA VAL A 167 -1.31 -15.69 19.11
C VAL A 167 0.06 -15.64 18.45
N ARG A 168 0.12 -15.84 17.14
CA ARG A 168 1.26 -15.48 16.29
C ARG A 168 0.92 -14.18 15.58
N ARG A 169 1.88 -13.26 15.57
CA ARG A 169 1.75 -11.90 15.07
C ARG A 169 2.89 -11.65 14.10
N VAL A 170 2.58 -11.45 12.82
CA VAL A 170 3.60 -11.26 11.78
C VAL A 170 3.33 -9.99 10.98
N VAL A 171 4.40 -9.30 10.63
CA VAL A 171 4.39 -8.13 9.76
C VAL A 171 5.56 -8.36 8.81
N GLY A 172 5.26 -8.53 7.52
CA GLY A 172 6.32 -8.72 6.53
C GLY A 172 7.11 -7.43 6.30
N ASP A 173 8.27 -7.55 5.66
CA ASP A 173 9.21 -6.44 5.44
C ASP A 173 8.60 -5.28 4.64
N PHE A 174 7.58 -5.58 3.83
CA PHE A 174 6.89 -4.61 2.97
C PHE A 174 5.55 -4.10 3.54
N ALA A 175 5.20 -4.54 4.74
CA ALA A 175 4.01 -4.09 5.47
C ALA A 175 4.36 -3.02 6.51
N TYR A 176 3.42 -2.09 6.72
CA TYR A 176 3.56 -0.98 7.65
C TYR A 176 2.77 -1.26 8.93
N LEU A 177 3.40 -1.09 10.08
CA LEU A 177 2.70 -1.00 11.36
C LEU A 177 3.17 0.26 12.09
N GLY A 178 2.24 1.18 12.32
CA GLY A 178 2.55 2.50 12.86
C GLY A 178 1.66 2.91 14.03
N VAL A 179 2.22 3.67 14.96
CA VAL A 179 1.53 4.17 16.16
C VAL A 179 1.61 5.69 16.27
N HIS A 180 0.63 6.28 16.94
CA HIS A 180 0.62 7.68 17.38
C HIS A 180 -0.28 7.85 18.61
N GLN A 181 -0.26 9.03 19.25
CA GLN A 181 -1.05 9.28 20.45
C GLN A 181 -2.56 9.25 20.17
N VAL A 182 -3.36 8.74 21.10
CA VAL A 182 -4.82 8.65 20.92
C VAL A 182 -5.48 10.01 21.13
N THR A 183 -6.18 10.50 20.11
CA THR A 183 -6.97 11.74 20.17
C THR A 183 -8.37 11.47 20.75
N THR A 184 -8.81 12.28 21.72
CA THR A 184 -10.16 12.22 22.28
C THR A 184 -11.02 13.37 21.76
N THR A 185 -12.18 13.06 21.16
CA THR A 185 -13.14 14.09 20.70
C THR A 185 -14.28 14.23 21.71
N TYR A 186 -14.41 15.41 22.32
CA TYR A 186 -15.49 15.74 23.24
C TYR A 186 -16.62 16.44 22.49
N ARG A 187 -17.83 15.90 22.58
CA ARG A 187 -19.06 16.57 22.13
C ARG A 187 -19.69 17.28 23.32
N ARG A 188 -19.89 18.60 23.20
CA ARG A 188 -20.52 19.40 24.25
C ARG A 188 -22.00 19.52 23.92
N GLU A 189 -22.85 19.35 24.93
CA GLU A 189 -24.29 19.56 24.83
C GLU A 189 -24.74 20.55 25.89
N LYS A 190 -25.62 21.48 25.50
CA LYS A 190 -26.32 22.37 26.42
C LYS A 190 -27.66 21.75 26.78
N LEU A 191 -27.78 21.31 28.03
CA LEU A 191 -28.99 20.71 28.58
C LEU A 191 -29.79 21.79 29.32
N LEU A 192 -31.07 21.93 29.00
CA LEU A 192 -32.03 22.74 29.76
C LEU A 192 -32.83 21.82 30.67
N TYR A 193 -32.87 22.12 31.97
CA TYR A 193 -33.60 21.34 32.95
C TYR A 193 -34.86 22.07 33.44
N ARG A 194 -35.93 21.31 33.69
CA ARG A 194 -37.09 21.76 34.47
C ARG A 194 -37.06 21.01 35.80
N THR A 195 -36.84 21.75 36.87
CA THR A 195 -36.83 21.22 38.23
C THR A 195 -38.08 21.64 38.98
N THR A 196 -38.89 20.66 39.37
CA THR A 196 -40.04 20.83 40.27
C THR A 196 -39.55 20.66 41.70
N TYR A 197 -39.90 21.59 42.59
CA TYR A 197 -39.52 21.54 43.99
C TYR A 197 -40.69 21.92 44.89
N ARG A 198 -40.63 21.51 46.15
CA ARG A 198 -41.57 21.89 47.22
C ARG A 198 -40.77 22.40 48.41
N ILE A 199 -41.23 23.50 49.01
CA ILE A 199 -40.65 24.00 50.25
C ILE A 199 -41.21 23.16 51.41
N VAL A 200 -40.36 22.60 52.25
CA VAL A 200 -40.74 21.88 53.47
C VAL A 200 -39.90 22.43 54.62
N ASN A 201 -40.54 22.94 55.68
CA ASN A 201 -39.88 23.57 56.83
C ASN A 201 -38.89 24.68 56.42
N GLY A 202 -39.29 25.54 55.48
CA GLY A 202 -38.46 26.62 54.96
C GLY A 202 -37.33 26.19 54.01
N LYS A 203 -37.14 24.89 53.75
CA LYS A 203 -36.08 24.38 52.86
C LYS A 203 -36.63 23.85 51.54
N LYS A 204 -35.92 24.16 50.45
CA LYS A 204 -36.23 23.70 49.09
C LYS A 204 -35.95 22.20 48.95
N LYS A 205 -37.00 21.39 48.78
CA LYS A 205 -36.91 19.96 48.49
C LYS A 205 -37.19 19.72 47.00
N ILE A 206 -36.19 19.25 46.25
CA ILE A 206 -36.35 18.92 44.82
C ILE A 206 -37.25 17.68 44.72
N ILE A 207 -38.35 17.78 43.98
CA ILE A 207 -39.29 16.68 43.72
C ILE A 207 -38.86 15.93 42.46
N SER A 208 -38.51 16.64 41.38
CA SER A 208 -38.08 16.02 40.13
C SER A 208 -37.27 16.99 39.28
N THR A 209 -36.28 16.49 38.55
CA THR A 209 -35.55 17.23 37.52
C THR A 209 -35.71 16.49 36.19
N LYS A 210 -36.20 17.18 35.15
CA LYS A 210 -36.36 16.62 33.80
C LYS A 210 -35.56 17.44 32.79
N VAL A 211 -34.95 16.78 31.80
CA VAL A 211 -34.32 17.45 30.65
C VAL A 211 -35.43 17.90 29.70
N VAL A 212 -35.47 19.20 29.38
CA VAL A 212 -36.49 19.82 28.52
C VAL A 212 -35.95 20.06 27.11
N SER A 213 -34.64 20.30 26.99
CA SER A 213 -33.99 20.55 25.70
C SER A 213 -32.55 20.09 25.77
N ARG A 214 -32.05 19.53 24.66
CA ARG A 214 -30.65 19.18 24.43
C ARG A 214 -30.22 19.87 23.15
N LYS A 215 -29.28 20.80 23.24
CA LYS A 215 -28.72 21.50 22.07
C LYS A 215 -27.24 21.15 21.92
N ASN A 216 -26.78 20.88 20.70
CA ASN A 216 -25.37 20.70 20.42
C ASN A 216 -24.62 22.02 20.70
N ALA A 217 -23.52 21.97 21.43
CA ALA A 217 -22.68 23.09 21.82
C ALA A 217 -21.25 22.98 21.25
N GLY A 218 -21.11 22.31 20.11
CA GLY A 218 -19.85 22.07 19.41
C GLY A 218 -19.07 20.87 19.94
N SER A 219 -17.93 20.59 19.31
CA SER A 219 -16.98 19.57 19.74
C SER A 219 -15.56 20.11 19.77
N TYR A 220 -14.73 19.59 20.65
CA TYR A 220 -13.30 19.88 20.69
C TYR A 220 -12.49 18.59 20.81
N LYS A 221 -11.24 18.60 20.36
CA LYS A 221 -10.31 17.46 20.46
C LYS A 221 -9.24 17.74 21.50
N THR A 222 -8.85 16.71 22.25
CA THR A 222 -7.61 16.72 23.04
C THR A 222 -6.68 15.67 22.45
N TYR A 223 -5.42 16.04 22.25
CA TYR A 223 -4.43 15.16 21.64
C TYR A 223 -3.72 14.30 22.69
N GLU A 224 -3.60 14.80 23.91
CA GLU A 224 -3.07 14.03 25.03
C GLU A 224 -4.12 13.07 25.60
N MET A 225 -3.65 11.86 25.93
CA MET A 225 -4.45 10.85 26.59
C MET A 225 -4.67 11.22 28.06
N SER A 226 -5.88 10.97 28.58
CA SER A 226 -6.08 11.01 30.03
C SER A 226 -5.32 9.88 30.71
N LYS A 227 -4.87 10.07 31.96
CA LYS A 227 -4.20 9.03 32.77
C LYS A 227 -5.00 7.71 32.83
N ALA A 228 -6.34 7.80 32.79
CA ALA A 228 -7.20 6.62 32.78
C ALA A 228 -7.09 5.82 31.47
N VAL A 229 -7.04 6.52 30.32
CA VAL A 229 -6.84 5.91 29.00
C VAL A 229 -5.44 5.31 28.90
N GLU A 230 -4.42 6.03 29.36
CA GLU A 230 -3.04 5.53 29.37
C GLU A 230 -2.92 4.23 30.17
N LYS A 231 -3.42 4.23 31.41
CA LYS A 231 -3.40 3.03 32.27
C LYS A 231 -4.14 1.87 31.64
N ARG A 232 -5.29 2.13 30.98
CA ARG A 232 -6.08 1.09 30.32
C ARG A 232 -5.36 0.49 29.12
N LEU A 233 -4.75 1.31 28.26
CA LEU A 233 -4.07 0.84 27.04
C LEU A 233 -2.74 0.14 27.38
N SER A 234 -1.97 0.67 28.33
CA SER A 234 -0.78 -0.02 28.85
C SER A 234 -1.14 -1.39 29.43
N ALA A 235 -2.14 -1.47 30.32
CA ALA A 235 -2.59 -2.75 30.89
C ALA A 235 -3.12 -3.73 29.81
N TYR A 236 -3.78 -3.21 28.78
CA TYR A 236 -4.24 -4.02 27.65
C TYR A 236 -3.07 -4.63 26.88
N LEU A 237 -2.09 -3.81 26.47
CA LEU A 237 -0.91 -4.28 25.73
C LEU A 237 -0.08 -5.27 26.55
N GLN A 238 0.14 -4.98 27.84
CA GLN A 238 0.77 -5.91 28.77
C GLN A 238 0.01 -7.24 28.87
N GLY A 239 -1.32 -7.19 28.98
CA GLY A 239 -2.19 -8.38 29.00
C GLY A 239 -2.14 -9.19 27.70
N MET A 240 -1.70 -8.58 26.60
CA MET A 240 -1.44 -9.24 25.32
C MET A 240 0.03 -9.70 25.16
N GLY A 241 0.84 -9.54 26.21
CA GLY A 241 2.26 -9.92 26.23
C GLY A 241 3.17 -8.96 25.48
N ILE A 242 2.74 -7.72 25.21
CA ILE A 242 3.54 -6.72 24.50
C ILE A 242 4.34 -5.88 25.49
N GLY A 243 5.60 -5.60 25.16
CA GLY A 243 6.50 -4.78 25.96
C GLY A 243 6.13 -3.29 25.94
N GLU A 244 6.55 -2.58 26.98
CA GLU A 244 6.24 -1.16 27.21
C GLU A 244 6.67 -0.21 26.08
N GLY A 245 7.65 -0.62 25.26
CA GLY A 245 8.19 0.21 24.19
C GLY A 245 7.12 0.65 23.18
N VAL A 246 6.18 -0.22 22.83
CA VAL A 246 5.10 0.12 21.87
C VAL A 246 4.23 1.24 22.40
N PHE A 247 3.81 1.13 23.67
CA PHE A 247 2.97 2.13 24.32
C PHE A 247 3.72 3.46 24.52
N THR A 248 5.01 3.38 24.86
CA THR A 248 5.88 4.55 25.01
C THR A 248 6.00 5.31 23.69
N THR A 249 6.29 4.61 22.59
CA THR A 249 6.35 5.21 21.26
C THR A 249 5.00 5.80 20.86
N MET A 250 3.90 5.07 21.06
CA MET A 250 2.54 5.55 20.80
C MET A 250 2.27 6.89 21.50
N LYS A 251 2.62 7.02 22.78
CA LYS A 251 2.39 8.26 23.54
C LYS A 251 3.27 9.42 23.07
N ASN A 252 4.51 9.13 22.66
CA ASN A 252 5.49 10.15 22.31
C ASN A 252 5.37 10.62 20.85
N THR A 253 4.55 9.96 20.03
CA THR A 253 4.32 10.34 18.64
C THR A 253 3.10 11.27 18.51
N PRO A 254 3.25 12.47 17.94
CA PRO A 254 2.14 13.42 17.72
C PRO A 254 0.97 12.83 16.94
N ALA A 255 -0.25 13.31 17.17
CA ALA A 255 -1.46 12.76 16.54
C ALA A 255 -1.55 13.10 15.04
N SER A 256 -0.81 14.12 14.61
CA SER A 256 -0.64 14.52 13.21
C SER A 256 0.38 13.67 12.46
N GLU A 257 1.04 12.74 13.15
CA GLU A 257 2.10 11.89 12.61
C GLU A 257 1.75 10.40 12.79
N ILE A 258 2.46 9.54 12.08
CA ILE A 258 2.47 8.10 12.30
C ILE A 258 3.93 7.70 12.42
N HIS A 259 4.31 7.16 13.57
CA HIS A 259 5.64 6.58 13.75
C HIS A 259 5.57 5.10 13.36
N GLN A 260 6.13 4.79 12.19
CA GLN A 260 6.28 3.42 11.74
C GLN A 260 7.30 2.70 12.64
N LEU A 261 6.90 1.53 13.14
CA LEU A 261 7.78 0.68 13.91
C LEU A 261 8.61 -0.18 12.97
N VAL A 262 9.94 -0.19 13.17
CA VAL A 262 10.86 -1.06 12.44
C VAL A 262 10.68 -2.50 12.93
N LEU A 263 10.72 -3.47 12.02
CA LEU A 263 10.39 -4.88 12.30
C LEU A 263 11.23 -5.49 13.44
N GLU A 264 12.54 -5.24 13.47
CA GLU A 264 13.40 -5.70 14.58
C GLU A 264 12.99 -5.14 15.94
N ASN A 265 12.58 -3.86 15.98
CA ASN A 265 12.09 -3.24 17.20
C ASN A 265 10.74 -3.84 17.62
N MET A 266 9.87 -4.14 16.65
CA MET A 266 8.63 -4.85 16.91
C MET A 266 8.89 -6.21 17.56
N LEU A 267 9.88 -6.96 17.08
CA LEU A 267 10.25 -8.25 17.65
C LEU A 267 10.80 -8.10 19.08
N ARG A 268 11.71 -7.14 19.31
CA ARG A 268 12.28 -6.86 20.64
C ARG A 268 11.23 -6.43 21.66
N MET A 269 10.20 -5.70 21.21
CA MET A 269 9.07 -5.29 22.05
C MET A 269 7.97 -6.35 22.12
N ASN A 270 8.18 -7.53 21.53
CA ASN A 270 7.21 -8.63 21.44
C ASN A 270 5.88 -8.23 20.78
N LEU A 271 5.89 -7.21 19.92
CA LEU A 271 4.73 -6.81 19.12
C LEU A 271 4.49 -7.82 17.99
N VAL A 272 5.55 -8.23 17.29
CA VAL A 272 5.55 -9.41 16.41
C VAL A 272 6.18 -10.60 17.12
N THR A 273 5.80 -11.81 16.73
CA THR A 273 6.34 -13.06 17.29
C THR A 273 7.47 -13.65 16.46
N SER A 274 7.62 -13.21 15.21
CA SER A 274 8.69 -13.60 14.29
C SER A 274 8.87 -12.53 13.21
N LEU A 275 9.88 -12.70 12.36
CA LEU A 275 10.16 -11.85 11.19
C LEU A 275 9.51 -12.43 9.91
N ASP A 276 8.59 -13.38 10.04
CA ASP A 276 7.88 -13.94 8.90
C ASP A 276 6.89 -12.91 8.31
N SER A 277 6.37 -13.18 7.11
CA SER A 277 5.33 -12.38 6.47
C SER A 277 3.97 -13.07 6.54
N VAL A 278 2.96 -12.44 5.92
CA VAL A 278 1.61 -13.02 5.78
C VAL A 278 1.61 -14.41 5.12
N GLU A 279 2.61 -14.71 4.30
CA GLU A 279 2.77 -16.01 3.62
C GLU A 279 2.89 -17.18 4.59
N LEU A 280 3.34 -16.95 5.83
CA LEU A 280 3.36 -17.96 6.90
C LEU A 280 1.98 -18.61 7.10
N PHE A 281 0.91 -17.85 6.84
CA PHE A 281 -0.48 -18.26 7.06
C PHE A 281 -1.26 -18.53 5.77
N THR A 282 -0.83 -17.98 4.64
CA THR A 282 -1.61 -17.97 3.39
C THR A 282 -0.90 -18.63 2.21
N GLY A 283 0.38 -18.93 2.33
CA GLY A 283 1.19 -19.49 1.25
C GLY A 283 0.68 -20.86 0.78
N GLY A 284 0.68 -21.11 -0.53
CA GLY A 284 0.11 -22.34 -1.11
C GLY A 284 0.80 -23.64 -0.66
N ALA A 285 2.04 -23.55 -0.16
CA ALA A 285 2.80 -24.71 0.31
C ALA A 285 2.51 -25.12 1.76
N ILE A 286 1.87 -24.26 2.59
CA ILE A 286 1.78 -24.51 4.03
C ILE A 286 0.95 -25.74 4.38
N CYS A 287 -0.01 -26.12 3.52
CA CYS A 287 -0.86 -27.29 3.72
C CYS A 287 -0.17 -28.62 3.44
N LYS A 288 1.10 -28.59 3.04
CA LYS A 288 1.99 -29.76 2.93
C LYS A 288 2.83 -29.97 4.18
N ALA A 289 2.79 -29.04 5.14
CA ALA A 289 3.56 -29.15 6.38
C ALA A 289 3.03 -30.26 7.31
N ASN A 290 3.90 -30.76 8.18
CA ASN A 290 3.56 -31.74 9.22
C ASN A 290 4.00 -31.22 10.61
N PRO A 291 3.06 -30.97 11.55
CA PRO A 291 1.62 -31.15 11.42
C PRO A 291 0.98 -30.13 10.47
N MET A 292 -0.09 -30.54 9.81
CA MET A 292 -0.83 -29.69 8.87
C MET A 292 -1.48 -28.50 9.61
N PRO A 293 -1.35 -27.26 9.11
CA PRO A 293 -2.02 -26.11 9.70
C PRO A 293 -3.55 -26.26 9.75
N ALA A 294 -4.16 -25.80 10.84
CA ALA A 294 -5.61 -25.92 11.08
C ALA A 294 -6.47 -25.11 10.08
N ASN A 295 -5.86 -24.16 9.38
CA ASN A 295 -6.54 -23.33 8.40
C ASN A 295 -6.55 -23.93 6.98
N CYS A 296 -5.93 -25.10 6.78
CA CYS A 296 -6.01 -25.85 5.54
C CYS A 296 -7.35 -26.57 5.41
N ARG A 297 -7.98 -26.48 4.23
CA ARG A 297 -9.24 -27.16 3.94
C ARG A 297 -9.15 -27.87 2.60
N GLU A 298 -9.51 -29.15 2.59
CA GLU A 298 -9.73 -29.87 1.35
C GLU A 298 -11.14 -29.56 0.82
N ILE A 299 -11.26 -29.29 -0.49
CA ILE A 299 -12.57 -29.30 -1.16
C ILE A 299 -12.65 -30.64 -1.89
N PRO A 300 -13.64 -31.50 -1.57
CA PRO A 300 -13.80 -32.75 -2.30
C PRO A 300 -13.99 -32.45 -3.78
N ALA A 301 -13.20 -33.09 -4.65
CA ALA A 301 -13.54 -33.13 -6.06
C ALA A 301 -14.93 -33.79 -6.17
N ASP A 302 -15.88 -33.11 -6.82
CA ASP A 302 -17.21 -33.67 -7.04
C ASP A 302 -17.06 -35.07 -7.66
N LYS A 303 -17.68 -36.06 -7.00
CA LYS A 303 -17.90 -37.40 -7.55
C LYS A 303 -18.97 -37.32 -8.63
N GLU A 304 -18.69 -36.58 -9.71
CA GLU A 304 -19.41 -36.63 -10.99
C GLU A 304 -18.61 -35.88 -12.07
N ALA A 305 -17.32 -36.20 -12.17
CA ALA A 305 -16.62 -36.18 -13.43
C ALA A 305 -15.90 -37.52 -13.56
N THR A 306 -16.49 -38.41 -14.36
CA THR A 306 -15.86 -39.67 -14.78
C THR A 306 -14.43 -39.37 -15.25
N PRO A 307 -13.40 -40.08 -14.77
CA PRO A 307 -12.07 -39.93 -15.33
C PRO A 307 -12.15 -40.42 -16.78
N ALA A 308 -12.02 -39.52 -17.75
CA ALA A 308 -11.61 -39.93 -19.07
C ALA A 308 -10.20 -40.51 -18.91
N ASN A 309 -10.11 -41.85 -19.00
CA ASN A 309 -8.88 -42.63 -18.93
C ASN A 309 -7.74 -41.90 -19.65
N LEU A 310 -6.76 -41.41 -18.88
CA LEU A 310 -5.42 -41.19 -19.38
C LEU A 310 -4.66 -42.51 -19.14
N PRO A 311 -4.35 -43.28 -20.19
CA PRO A 311 -3.58 -44.49 -20.05
C PRO A 311 -2.19 -44.14 -19.53
N THR A 312 -1.76 -44.89 -18.52
CA THR A 312 -0.38 -44.94 -18.07
C THR A 312 0.46 -45.49 -19.23
N ALA A 313 1.10 -44.60 -19.99
CA ALA A 313 2.07 -44.98 -21.01
C ALA A 313 3.45 -44.54 -20.56
N GLN A 314 4.23 -45.51 -20.09
CA GLN A 314 5.69 -45.41 -20.05
C GLN A 314 6.16 -45.11 -21.48
N ALA A 315 6.66 -43.90 -21.73
CA ALA A 315 7.22 -43.53 -23.03
C ALA A 315 8.74 -43.39 -22.93
N LYS A 316 9.40 -44.43 -23.43
CA LYS A 316 10.78 -44.43 -23.93
C LYS A 316 10.92 -43.31 -25.00
N PRO A 317 12.08 -42.65 -25.13
CA PRO A 317 12.19 -41.43 -25.92
C PRO A 317 12.10 -41.73 -27.41
N THR A 318 11.17 -41.10 -28.10
CA THR A 318 11.13 -41.08 -29.57
C THR A 318 10.98 -39.64 -30.02
N LEU A 319 11.95 -39.16 -30.80
CA LEU A 319 11.92 -37.85 -31.46
C LEU A 319 10.65 -37.72 -32.30
N ALA A 320 9.91 -36.63 -32.12
CA ALA A 320 8.96 -36.13 -33.10
C ALA A 320 9.01 -34.60 -33.14
N ALA A 321 8.99 -34.10 -34.38
CA ALA A 321 9.24 -32.73 -34.82
C ALA A 321 8.19 -31.71 -34.31
N PRO A 322 8.47 -30.39 -34.38
CA PRO A 322 7.70 -29.37 -33.70
C PRO A 322 6.38 -29.10 -34.43
N VAL A 323 5.28 -29.09 -33.68
CA VAL A 323 4.02 -28.49 -34.11
C VAL A 323 3.93 -27.15 -33.38
N GLU A 324 3.95 -26.07 -34.15
CA GLU A 324 3.75 -24.70 -33.68
C GLU A 324 2.44 -24.59 -32.90
N ALA A 325 2.55 -24.44 -31.58
CA ALA A 325 1.47 -23.95 -30.75
C ALA A 325 1.37 -22.44 -30.99
N THR A 326 0.30 -22.02 -31.65
CA THR A 326 -0.08 -20.61 -31.75
C THR A 326 -0.54 -20.14 -30.36
N THR A 327 0.37 -19.49 -29.65
CA THR A 327 0.13 -18.74 -28.42
C THR A 327 -0.86 -17.59 -28.66
N PRO A 328 -1.72 -17.21 -27.69
CA PRO A 328 -2.44 -15.95 -27.74
C PRO A 328 -1.42 -14.83 -27.93
N LYS A 329 -1.65 -13.96 -28.92
CA LYS A 329 -0.76 -12.84 -29.23
C LYS A 329 -0.81 -11.84 -28.08
N GLU A 330 0.24 -11.83 -27.25
CA GLU A 330 0.42 -10.86 -26.16
C GLU A 330 0.48 -9.43 -26.70
N ALA A 331 0.02 -8.48 -25.89
CA ALA A 331 0.02 -7.07 -26.24
C ALA A 331 1.45 -6.50 -26.28
N ASP A 332 1.72 -5.67 -27.28
CA ASP A 332 2.98 -4.92 -27.42
C ASP A 332 3.30 -4.12 -26.15
N MET A 333 4.59 -3.97 -25.84
CA MET A 333 5.05 -3.13 -24.73
C MET A 333 4.48 -1.70 -24.82
N ARG A 334 3.75 -1.31 -23.78
CA ARG A 334 3.16 0.03 -23.61
C ARG A 334 3.99 0.85 -22.63
N PHE A 335 4.10 2.15 -22.89
CA PHE A 335 4.77 3.10 -22.01
C PHE A 335 3.76 4.12 -21.51
N VAL A 336 3.60 4.19 -20.19
CA VAL A 336 2.56 5.02 -19.56
C VAL A 336 3.20 5.85 -18.44
N LEU A 337 2.90 7.15 -18.42
CA LEU A 337 3.32 8.03 -17.32
C LEU A 337 2.39 7.84 -16.13
N VAL A 338 2.97 7.53 -14.97
CA VAL A 338 2.25 7.18 -13.76
C VAL A 338 2.72 8.03 -12.60
N ARG A 339 1.80 8.39 -11.71
CA ARG A 339 2.07 8.99 -10.40
C ARG A 339 1.64 8.04 -9.29
N GLY A 340 2.42 8.03 -8.21
CA GLY A 340 2.08 7.33 -6.98
C GLY A 340 0.69 7.71 -6.46
N SER A 341 -0.13 6.70 -6.19
CA SER A 341 -1.47 6.86 -5.61
C SER A 341 -1.47 6.69 -4.08
N ASN A 342 -0.31 6.42 -3.48
CA ASN A 342 -0.20 6.20 -2.04
C ASN A 342 -0.55 7.50 -1.26
N PRO A 343 -1.52 7.47 -0.34
CA PRO A 343 -1.91 8.65 0.43
C PRO A 343 -0.77 9.30 1.22
N LEU A 344 0.26 8.54 1.59
CA LEU A 344 1.41 9.04 2.35
C LEU A 344 2.23 10.08 1.56
N CYS A 345 2.16 10.06 0.22
CA CYS A 345 2.89 11.01 -0.59
C CYS A 345 2.05 12.19 -1.08
N ASN A 346 0.72 12.20 -0.92
CA ASN A 346 -0.14 13.27 -1.45
C ASN A 346 0.19 14.63 -0.79
N PRO A 347 0.36 15.74 -1.53
CA PRO A 347 0.27 15.93 -3.00
C PRO A 347 1.58 15.80 -3.77
N ASP A 348 2.62 15.33 -3.12
CA ASP A 348 4.00 15.24 -3.60
C ASP A 348 4.43 13.79 -3.91
N CYS A 349 3.66 13.11 -4.75
CA CYS A 349 3.92 11.72 -5.10
C CYS A 349 4.97 11.58 -6.20
N PRO A 350 5.79 10.51 -6.16
CA PRO A 350 6.76 10.25 -7.20
C PRO A 350 6.05 9.84 -8.49
N GLU A 351 6.70 10.13 -9.62
CA GLU A 351 6.27 9.74 -10.96
C GLU A 351 7.24 8.74 -11.58
N TRP A 352 6.76 7.90 -12.48
CA TRP A 352 7.56 6.93 -13.22
C TRP A 352 6.94 6.64 -14.59
N ILE A 353 7.72 5.98 -15.46
CA ILE A 353 7.20 5.40 -16.70
C ILE A 353 6.98 3.91 -16.47
N SER A 354 5.73 3.47 -16.51
CA SER A 354 5.36 2.06 -16.59
C SER A 354 5.66 1.53 -18.00
N ALA A 355 6.38 0.42 -18.10
CA ALA A 355 6.79 -0.24 -19.34
C ALA A 355 6.39 -1.72 -19.29
N GLU A 356 5.21 -2.03 -19.83
CA GLU A 356 4.59 -3.35 -19.66
C GLU A 356 4.16 -3.99 -20.96
N GLY A 357 4.43 -5.29 -21.10
CA GLY A 357 4.06 -6.09 -22.28
C GLY A 357 5.27 -6.71 -22.97
N SER A 358 5.07 -7.28 -24.15
CA SER A 358 6.13 -7.99 -24.88
C SER A 358 7.03 -7.00 -25.63
N ILE A 359 8.34 -7.26 -25.63
CA ILE A 359 9.31 -6.44 -26.38
C ILE A 359 9.14 -6.74 -27.87
N THR A 360 8.80 -5.73 -28.66
CA THR A 360 8.60 -5.87 -30.11
C THR A 360 9.46 -4.87 -30.87
N ALA A 361 9.48 -4.98 -32.21
CA ALA A 361 10.17 -4.04 -33.09
C ALA A 361 9.77 -2.57 -32.87
N GLN A 362 8.59 -2.31 -32.30
CA GLN A 362 8.10 -0.95 -32.02
C GLN A 362 8.55 -0.42 -30.66
N THR A 363 9.02 -1.28 -29.75
CA THR A 363 9.37 -0.91 -28.37
C THR A 363 10.37 0.25 -28.29
N PRO A 364 11.49 0.29 -29.05
CA PRO A 364 12.45 1.39 -28.95
C PRO A 364 11.86 2.74 -29.35
N GLU A 365 10.98 2.76 -30.36
CA GLU A 365 10.34 3.98 -30.84
C GLU A 365 9.24 4.45 -29.88
N LYS A 366 8.41 3.54 -29.35
CA LYS A 366 7.42 3.88 -28.31
C LYS A 366 8.09 4.41 -27.03
N LEU A 367 9.24 3.84 -26.64
CA LEU A 367 10.03 4.36 -25.53
C LEU A 367 10.54 5.78 -25.81
N ARG A 368 11.07 6.04 -27.01
CA ARG A 368 11.52 7.39 -27.41
C ARG A 368 10.39 8.41 -27.32
N GLN A 369 9.22 8.07 -27.85
CA GLN A 369 8.03 8.92 -27.78
C GLN A 369 7.61 9.23 -26.34
N ALA A 370 7.61 8.22 -25.46
CA ALA A 370 7.30 8.42 -24.04
C ALA A 370 8.33 9.34 -23.34
N LEU A 371 9.62 9.17 -23.66
CA LEU A 371 10.70 10.00 -23.11
C LEU A 371 10.66 11.44 -23.61
N ASP A 372 10.25 11.66 -24.86
CA ASP A 372 10.10 13.00 -25.41
C ASP A 372 8.84 13.69 -24.84
N ALA A 373 7.77 12.95 -24.56
CA ALA A 373 6.55 13.45 -23.94
C ALA A 373 6.77 14.00 -22.51
N ILE A 374 7.76 13.48 -21.77
CA ILE A 374 8.09 13.97 -20.43
C ILE A 374 9.07 15.15 -20.41
N ALA A 375 9.37 15.74 -21.58
CA ALA A 375 10.11 17.00 -21.76
C ALA A 375 11.48 17.05 -21.04
N GLY A 376 12.25 15.96 -21.13
CA GLY A 376 13.62 15.89 -20.60
C GLY A 376 13.73 15.58 -19.11
N ARG A 377 12.61 15.31 -18.42
CA ARG A 377 12.62 14.80 -17.04
C ARG A 377 13.27 13.41 -16.99
N ARG A 378 13.94 13.11 -15.88
CA ARG A 378 14.56 11.81 -15.62
C ARG A 378 13.67 11.00 -14.68
N LEU A 379 12.70 10.30 -15.25
CA LEU A 379 11.83 9.42 -14.50
C LEU A 379 12.37 7.99 -14.54
N PRO A 380 12.26 7.22 -13.43
CA PRO A 380 12.59 5.80 -13.46
C PRO A 380 11.63 5.05 -14.37
N ILE A 381 12.10 3.96 -14.97
CA ILE A 381 11.29 3.05 -15.79
C ILE A 381 10.99 1.80 -14.96
N VAL A 382 9.71 1.50 -14.81
CA VAL A 382 9.18 0.30 -14.16
C VAL A 382 8.85 -0.73 -15.24
N ILE A 383 9.59 -1.85 -15.28
CA ILE A 383 9.50 -2.85 -16.35
C ILE A 383 8.81 -4.12 -15.85
N ASN A 384 7.77 -4.57 -16.56
CA ASN A 384 7.18 -5.90 -16.43
C ASN A 384 7.03 -6.53 -17.83
N SER A 385 7.84 -7.53 -18.15
CA SER A 385 7.88 -8.09 -19.51
C SER A 385 8.29 -9.56 -19.55
N GLN A 386 7.56 -10.34 -20.33
CA GLN A 386 7.91 -11.73 -20.62
C GLN A 386 9.07 -11.87 -21.63
N GLY A 387 9.61 -10.74 -22.11
CA GLY A 387 10.65 -10.69 -23.14
C GLY A 387 10.06 -10.47 -24.53
N GLY A 388 10.80 -10.89 -25.56
CA GLY A 388 10.43 -10.70 -26.96
C GLY A 388 11.65 -10.50 -27.84
N ASP A 389 11.60 -9.53 -28.74
CA ASP A 389 12.66 -9.26 -29.71
C ASP A 389 13.96 -8.77 -29.06
N VAL A 390 15.06 -9.47 -29.35
CA VAL A 390 16.37 -9.23 -28.72
C VAL A 390 17.02 -7.95 -29.23
N GLU A 391 16.92 -7.63 -30.53
CA GLU A 391 17.50 -6.39 -31.07
C GLU A 391 16.78 -5.16 -30.53
N SER A 392 15.46 -5.25 -30.37
CA SER A 392 14.65 -4.21 -29.75
C SER A 392 14.95 -4.06 -28.26
N ALA A 393 15.21 -5.14 -27.53
CA ALA A 393 15.66 -5.08 -26.14
C ALA A 393 17.03 -4.39 -26.01
N LEU A 394 17.98 -4.71 -26.91
CA LEU A 394 19.28 -4.05 -26.99
C LEU A 394 19.12 -2.54 -27.29
N ALA A 395 18.31 -2.18 -28.27
CA ALA A 395 18.08 -0.79 -28.67
C ALA A 395 17.38 0.02 -27.57
N ALA A 396 16.33 -0.54 -26.96
CA ALA A 396 15.64 0.08 -25.83
C ALA A 396 16.59 0.25 -24.64
N GLY A 397 17.37 -0.79 -24.31
CA GLY A 397 18.37 -0.71 -23.24
C GLY A 397 19.46 0.34 -23.50
N ARG A 398 19.92 0.54 -24.74
CA ARG A 398 20.84 1.65 -25.10
C ARG A 398 20.18 3.00 -24.88
N LEU A 399 18.92 3.17 -25.29
CA LEU A 399 18.17 4.41 -25.09
C LEU A 399 18.01 4.75 -23.59
N ILE A 400 17.74 3.74 -22.75
CA ILE A 400 17.70 3.88 -21.28
C ILE A 400 19.06 4.37 -20.75
N ARG A 401 20.16 3.74 -21.18
CA ARG A 401 21.52 4.09 -20.77
C ARG A 401 21.90 5.52 -21.19
N GLU A 402 21.64 5.87 -22.44
CA GLU A 402 21.93 7.20 -23.02
C GLU A 402 21.22 8.32 -22.26
N ARG A 403 19.97 8.07 -21.85
CA ARG A 403 19.16 9.03 -21.07
C ARG A 403 19.45 8.99 -19.57
N LYS A 404 20.38 8.13 -19.13
CA LYS A 404 20.80 7.94 -17.73
C LYS A 404 19.64 7.61 -16.79
N LEU A 405 18.75 6.74 -17.24
CA LEU A 405 17.54 6.41 -16.49
C LEU A 405 17.81 5.25 -15.52
N ASP A 406 17.14 5.32 -14.38
CA ASP A 406 17.06 4.20 -13.44
C ASP A 406 15.96 3.25 -13.87
N VAL A 407 16.19 1.96 -13.64
CA VAL A 407 15.25 0.89 -13.99
C VAL A 407 14.92 0.10 -12.74
N VAL A 408 13.66 -0.26 -12.62
CA VAL A 408 13.18 -1.25 -11.67
C VAL A 408 12.36 -2.30 -12.40
N VAL A 409 12.49 -3.56 -11.99
CA VAL A 409 11.55 -4.60 -12.41
C VAL A 409 10.42 -4.69 -11.40
N ALA A 410 9.23 -4.26 -11.80
CA ALA A 410 7.99 -4.33 -11.04
C ALA A 410 6.80 -4.21 -11.99
N HIS A 411 5.62 -4.66 -11.57
CA HIS A 411 4.34 -4.39 -12.22
C HIS A 411 3.81 -3.03 -11.73
N THR A 412 3.15 -2.27 -12.59
CA THR A 412 2.38 -1.10 -12.19
C THR A 412 0.90 -1.45 -12.09
N ASP A 413 0.37 -1.41 -10.87
CA ASP A 413 -1.06 -1.51 -10.60
C ASP A 413 -1.71 -0.13 -10.72
N PHE A 414 -2.64 0.03 -11.66
CA PHE A 414 -3.27 1.30 -11.97
C PHE A 414 -4.49 1.51 -11.08
N ALA A 415 -4.44 2.53 -10.23
CA ALA A 415 -5.46 2.84 -9.23
C ALA A 415 -6.68 3.59 -9.81
N ASP A 416 -6.53 4.18 -10.99
CA ASP A 416 -7.65 4.79 -11.73
C ASP A 416 -8.31 3.78 -12.67
N CYS A 417 -7.58 3.33 -13.68
CA CYS A 417 -8.03 2.37 -14.69
C CYS A 417 -6.85 1.82 -15.48
N ASP A 418 -7.01 0.63 -16.07
CA ASP A 418 -5.99 0.06 -16.95
C ASP A 418 -5.85 0.91 -18.24
N PRO A 419 -4.62 1.37 -18.58
CA PRO A 419 -4.39 2.19 -19.75
C PRO A 419 -4.79 1.48 -21.04
N SER A 420 -5.85 1.98 -21.65
CA SER A 420 -6.43 1.47 -22.89
C SER A 420 -7.01 2.63 -23.70
N ALA A 421 -7.39 2.39 -24.96
CA ALA A 421 -8.04 3.41 -25.78
C ALA A 421 -9.35 3.94 -25.17
N GLU A 422 -9.96 3.15 -24.28
CA GLU A 422 -11.23 3.46 -23.60
C GLU A 422 -11.02 4.16 -22.25
N CYS A 423 -9.80 4.14 -21.70
CA CYS A 423 -9.48 4.86 -20.48
C CYS A 423 -8.33 5.85 -20.62
N LEU A 424 -8.69 7.13 -20.60
CA LEU A 424 -7.75 8.25 -20.61
C LEU A 424 -7.55 8.76 -19.19
N ALA A 425 -6.29 8.87 -18.75
CA ALA A 425 -5.94 9.47 -17.48
C ALA A 425 -6.41 10.92 -17.37
N LYS A 426 -6.80 11.31 -16.16
CA LYS A 426 -7.03 12.71 -15.81
C LYS A 426 -5.71 13.47 -15.91
N ASP A 427 -5.69 14.55 -16.70
CA ASP A 427 -4.50 15.37 -16.97
C ASP A 427 -3.33 14.63 -17.65
N GLY A 428 -3.58 13.47 -18.28
CA GLY A 428 -2.58 12.70 -19.01
C GLY A 428 -1.58 11.92 -18.15
N VAL A 429 -1.84 11.78 -16.85
CA VAL A 429 -1.00 11.02 -15.90
C VAL A 429 -1.87 10.03 -15.14
N HIS A 430 -1.58 8.73 -15.28
CA HIS A 430 -2.30 7.71 -14.54
C HIS A 430 -1.89 7.70 -13.06
N SER A 431 -2.79 7.26 -12.19
CA SER A 431 -2.47 7.00 -10.78
C SER A 431 -2.19 5.52 -10.58
N GLY A 432 -1.14 5.15 -9.83
CA GLY A 432 -0.81 3.74 -9.63
C GLY A 432 0.13 3.45 -8.48
N LEU A 433 0.48 2.18 -8.32
CA LEU A 433 1.44 1.62 -7.36
C LEU A 433 2.37 0.65 -8.08
N THR A 434 3.58 0.46 -7.56
CA THR A 434 4.52 -0.55 -8.03
C THR A 434 4.40 -1.83 -7.19
N ILE A 435 4.37 -3.00 -7.85
CA ILE A 435 4.21 -4.32 -7.23
C ILE A 435 5.29 -5.27 -7.76
N GLU A 436 6.16 -5.79 -6.90
CA GLU A 436 7.23 -6.71 -7.31
C GLU A 436 6.79 -8.18 -7.39
N SER A 437 5.85 -8.61 -6.54
CA SER A 437 5.44 -10.02 -6.35
C SER A 437 4.71 -10.66 -7.54
N GLU A 438 4.26 -9.86 -8.50
CA GLU A 438 3.59 -10.29 -9.74
C GLU A 438 4.35 -9.84 -11.00
N SER A 439 5.55 -9.30 -10.79
CA SER A 439 6.39 -8.82 -11.89
C SER A 439 7.25 -9.94 -12.46
N GLU A 440 7.29 -10.01 -13.79
CA GLU A 440 8.16 -10.89 -14.54
C GLU A 440 9.15 -10.06 -15.38
N CYS A 441 10.38 -10.55 -15.45
CA CYS A 441 11.33 -10.11 -16.47
C CYS A 441 11.98 -11.35 -17.08
N ALA A 442 11.46 -11.78 -18.22
CA ALA A 442 11.89 -13.02 -18.86
C ALA A 442 12.59 -12.81 -20.21
N SER A 443 13.38 -13.82 -20.61
CA SER A 443 14.01 -13.92 -21.93
C SER A 443 14.85 -12.69 -22.30
N ALA A 444 14.36 -11.82 -23.20
CA ALA A 444 15.05 -10.60 -23.63
C ALA A 444 14.90 -9.42 -22.65
N CYS A 445 13.96 -9.47 -21.70
CA CYS A 445 13.75 -8.37 -20.74
C CYS A 445 15.01 -8.03 -19.90
N PRO A 446 15.78 -9.00 -19.35
CA PRO A 446 17.03 -8.71 -18.65
C PRO A 446 18.06 -7.91 -19.47
N ILE A 447 18.02 -8.03 -20.82
CA ILE A 447 18.87 -7.24 -21.71
C ILE A 447 18.45 -5.77 -21.66
N MET A 448 17.16 -5.47 -21.77
CA MET A 448 16.65 -4.10 -21.66
C MET A 448 16.94 -3.50 -20.27
N VAL A 449 16.75 -4.28 -19.19
CA VAL A 449 17.04 -3.88 -17.81
C VAL A 449 18.51 -3.52 -17.60
N ALA A 450 19.44 -4.23 -18.26
CA ALA A 450 20.87 -3.95 -18.16
C ALA A 450 21.24 -2.51 -18.59
N GLY A 451 20.40 -1.85 -19.40
CA GLY A 451 20.57 -0.44 -19.78
C GLY A 451 20.49 0.56 -18.63
N GLY A 452 19.84 0.21 -17.52
CA GLY A 452 19.64 1.12 -16.37
C GLY A 452 20.94 1.55 -15.69
N VAL A 453 20.98 2.79 -15.19
CA VAL A 453 22.09 3.31 -14.37
C VAL A 453 22.07 2.71 -12.97
N ARG A 454 20.95 2.85 -12.26
CA ARG A 454 20.59 2.01 -11.12
C ARG A 454 19.55 1.00 -11.56
N ARG A 455 19.71 -0.24 -11.12
CA ARG A 455 18.88 -1.38 -11.52
C ARG A 455 18.41 -2.08 -10.25
N PHE A 456 17.14 -1.91 -9.92
CA PHE A 456 16.53 -2.50 -8.73
C PHE A 456 15.64 -3.66 -9.13
N ILE A 457 15.93 -4.81 -8.55
CA ILE A 457 15.26 -6.07 -8.84
C ILE A 457 15.07 -6.72 -7.49
N GLY A 458 13.87 -6.58 -6.93
CA GLY A 458 13.55 -7.11 -5.63
C GLY A 458 13.52 -8.65 -5.62
N PRO A 459 13.64 -9.27 -4.44
CA PRO A 459 13.67 -10.73 -4.30
C PRO A 459 12.34 -11.42 -4.71
N ALA A 460 11.23 -10.68 -4.74
CA ALA A 460 9.92 -11.17 -5.14
C ALA A 460 9.72 -11.23 -6.67
N VAL A 461 10.62 -10.59 -7.44
CA VAL A 461 10.55 -10.52 -8.91
C VAL A 461 10.84 -11.87 -9.55
N ARG A 462 10.03 -12.28 -10.53
CA ARG A 462 10.32 -13.46 -11.34
C ARG A 462 11.24 -13.09 -12.51
N LEU A 463 12.54 -13.26 -12.31
CA LEU A 463 13.52 -13.04 -13.37
C LEU A 463 13.98 -14.35 -14.00
N SER A 464 13.82 -14.49 -15.32
CA SER A 464 14.29 -15.67 -16.04
C SER A 464 15.07 -15.32 -17.30
N VAL A 465 16.09 -16.14 -17.58
CA VAL A 465 16.91 -16.04 -18.79
C VAL A 465 16.74 -17.29 -19.64
N SER A 466 16.84 -17.15 -20.95
CA SER A 466 16.88 -18.27 -21.88
C SER A 466 17.95 -18.02 -22.94
N SER A 467 18.27 -19.04 -23.72
CA SER A 467 19.09 -18.84 -24.92
C SER A 467 18.41 -17.80 -25.82
N VAL A 468 19.21 -16.83 -26.23
CA VAL A 468 18.81 -15.74 -27.12
C VAL A 468 19.68 -15.79 -28.36
N GLY A 469 19.11 -15.46 -29.52
CA GLY A 469 19.89 -15.24 -30.73
C GLY A 469 20.89 -14.09 -30.56
N LEU A 470 21.82 -13.94 -31.51
CA LEU A 470 22.80 -12.83 -31.55
C LEU A 470 23.80 -12.83 -30.38
N GLY A 471 24.30 -14.01 -29.99
CA GLY A 471 25.18 -14.20 -28.83
C GLY A 471 26.32 -13.18 -28.70
N ASP A 472 27.11 -12.96 -29.75
CA ASP A 472 28.23 -12.00 -29.69
C ASP A 472 27.77 -10.56 -29.48
N LYS A 473 26.65 -10.15 -30.11
CA LYS A 473 26.08 -8.80 -29.91
C LYS A 473 25.56 -8.63 -28.47
N VAL A 474 24.87 -9.64 -27.94
CA VAL A 474 24.35 -9.61 -26.56
C VAL A 474 25.50 -9.59 -25.56
N LYS A 475 26.54 -10.39 -25.76
CA LYS A 475 27.74 -10.39 -24.92
C LYS A 475 28.41 -9.01 -24.89
N ALA A 476 28.69 -8.43 -26.07
CA ALA A 476 29.30 -7.12 -26.17
C ALA A 476 28.45 -6.02 -25.51
N TYR A 477 27.13 -6.08 -25.68
CA TYR A 477 26.21 -5.16 -25.02
C TYR A 477 26.22 -5.30 -23.49
N LEU A 478 26.19 -6.53 -22.96
CA LEU A 478 26.24 -6.74 -21.52
C LEU A 478 27.55 -6.23 -20.91
N GLU A 479 28.68 -6.44 -21.60
CA GLU A 479 29.99 -5.87 -21.21
C GLU A 479 29.95 -4.34 -21.22
N GLU A 480 29.39 -3.71 -22.26
CA GLU A 480 29.19 -2.26 -22.33
C GLU A 480 28.32 -1.72 -21.19
N MET A 481 27.32 -2.49 -20.74
CA MET A 481 26.45 -2.15 -19.61
C MET A 481 27.04 -2.50 -18.24
N ALA A 482 28.32 -2.88 -18.18
CA ALA A 482 29.04 -3.32 -16.99
C ALA A 482 28.37 -4.50 -16.26
N ILE A 483 27.82 -5.45 -17.03
CA ILE A 483 27.26 -6.70 -16.52
C ILE A 483 28.33 -7.78 -16.55
N GLY A 484 28.44 -8.55 -15.48
CA GLY A 484 29.39 -9.64 -15.37
C GLY A 484 29.11 -10.78 -16.37
N PRO A 485 30.15 -11.51 -16.83
CA PRO A 485 30.00 -12.54 -17.86
C PRO A 485 29.12 -13.72 -17.44
N GLY A 486 28.85 -13.87 -16.14
CA GLY A 486 27.98 -14.91 -15.60
C GLY A 486 26.53 -14.83 -16.09
N LEU A 487 26.00 -13.63 -16.39
CA LEU A 487 24.65 -13.50 -16.95
C LEU A 487 24.59 -14.10 -18.35
N PHE A 488 25.56 -13.74 -19.20
CA PHE A 488 25.64 -14.26 -20.56
C PHE A 488 25.82 -15.80 -20.58
N ALA A 489 26.68 -16.32 -19.70
CA ALA A 489 26.84 -17.76 -19.54
C ALA A 489 25.53 -18.44 -19.12
N ALA A 490 24.77 -17.83 -18.19
CA ALA A 490 23.46 -18.35 -17.78
C ALA A 490 22.42 -18.33 -18.92
N MET A 491 22.47 -17.35 -19.82
CA MET A 491 21.64 -17.30 -21.03
C MET A 491 22.02 -18.43 -22.01
N GLN A 492 23.31 -18.64 -22.27
CA GLN A 492 23.79 -19.66 -23.23
C GLN A 492 23.52 -21.10 -22.79
N LEU A 493 23.63 -21.38 -21.48
CA LEU A 493 23.45 -22.73 -20.93
C LEU A 493 21.98 -23.18 -20.86
N SER A 494 21.03 -22.32 -21.20
CA SER A 494 19.61 -22.54 -20.92
C SER A 494 18.83 -22.72 -22.23
N SER A 495 18.60 -23.97 -22.64
CA SER A 495 17.70 -24.31 -23.76
C SER A 495 16.22 -24.06 -23.44
N SER A 496 15.90 -23.83 -22.16
CA SER A 496 14.57 -23.45 -21.62
C SER A 496 14.69 -22.24 -20.69
N LYS A 497 13.58 -21.57 -20.35
CA LYS A 497 13.58 -20.47 -19.35
C LYS A 497 14.20 -20.96 -18.03
N ARG A 498 15.28 -20.30 -17.60
CA ARG A 498 15.99 -20.54 -16.33
C ARG A 498 15.77 -19.37 -15.39
N GLN A 499 15.18 -19.65 -14.23
CA GLN A 499 15.01 -18.66 -13.17
C GLN A 499 16.37 -18.23 -12.60
N LEU A 500 16.55 -16.92 -12.39
CA LEU A 500 17.67 -16.36 -11.64
C LEU A 500 17.19 -15.96 -10.25
N TYR A 501 17.95 -16.37 -9.23
CA TYR A 501 17.72 -15.99 -7.84
C TYR A 501 18.51 -14.72 -7.49
N GLN A 502 18.09 -14.02 -6.44
CA GLN A 502 18.66 -12.72 -6.04
C GLN A 502 20.19 -12.68 -5.94
N GLN A 503 20.79 -13.71 -5.35
CA GLN A 503 22.25 -13.81 -5.24
C GLN A 503 22.95 -13.85 -6.61
N ALA A 504 22.36 -14.56 -7.58
CA ALA A 504 22.89 -14.63 -8.94
C ALA A 504 22.73 -13.29 -9.66
N ILE A 505 21.56 -12.65 -9.51
CA ILE A 505 21.26 -11.33 -10.10
C ILE A 505 22.28 -10.28 -9.64
N LEU A 506 22.55 -10.23 -8.33
CA LEU A 506 23.56 -9.35 -7.74
C LEU A 506 24.99 -9.72 -8.17
N LYS A 507 25.33 -11.02 -8.12
CA LYS A 507 26.67 -11.51 -8.52
C LYS A 507 26.99 -11.19 -9.98
N PHE A 508 25.99 -11.24 -10.85
CA PHE A 508 26.16 -10.89 -12.26
C PHE A 508 26.13 -9.38 -12.51
N GLY A 509 25.82 -8.56 -11.50
CA GLY A 509 25.72 -7.10 -11.64
C GLY A 509 24.47 -6.63 -12.39
N LEU A 510 23.48 -7.52 -12.61
CA LEU A 510 22.22 -7.15 -13.25
C LEU A 510 21.41 -6.21 -12.38
N ALA A 511 21.33 -6.49 -11.07
CA ALA A 511 20.93 -5.50 -10.08
C ALA A 511 22.16 -4.74 -9.57
N THR A 512 22.05 -3.43 -9.40
CA THR A 512 23.13 -2.59 -8.84
C THR A 512 23.21 -2.65 -7.31
N GLY A 513 22.20 -3.23 -6.66
CA GLY A 513 22.15 -3.46 -5.22
C GLY A 513 20.86 -4.19 -4.81
N PRO A 514 20.69 -4.49 -3.51
CA PRO A 514 19.57 -5.29 -3.00
C PRO A 514 18.26 -4.50 -2.86
N GLN A 515 18.26 -3.21 -3.23
CA GLN A 515 17.11 -2.31 -3.16
C GLN A 515 15.93 -2.79 -4.02
N SER A 516 14.72 -2.47 -3.56
CA SER A 516 13.44 -2.73 -4.25
C SER A 516 12.93 -1.50 -5.02
N ALA A 517 11.77 -1.66 -5.67
CA ALA A 517 11.01 -0.60 -6.32
C ALA A 517 10.75 0.64 -5.45
N ASP A 518 10.63 0.45 -4.13
CA ASP A 518 10.30 1.51 -3.19
C ASP A 518 11.36 2.62 -3.14
N GLU A 519 12.61 2.31 -3.46
CA GLU A 519 13.71 3.29 -3.50
C GLU A 519 13.58 4.29 -4.66
N LEU A 520 12.75 3.99 -5.66
CA LEU A 520 12.50 4.88 -6.81
C LEU A 520 11.04 5.34 -6.92
N THR A 521 10.09 4.60 -6.34
CA THR A 521 8.65 4.85 -6.52
C THR A 521 7.87 4.87 -5.20
N GLY A 522 8.54 4.62 -4.07
CA GLY A 522 7.91 4.58 -2.76
C GLY A 522 7.39 5.93 -2.28
N ALA A 523 6.34 5.92 -1.46
CA ALA A 523 5.65 7.13 -1.03
C ALA A 523 6.49 8.08 -0.16
N THR A 524 7.61 7.63 0.38
CA THR A 524 8.47 8.43 1.26
C THR A 524 9.63 9.10 0.53
N ILE A 525 9.96 8.69 -0.71
CA ILE A 525 11.19 9.13 -1.38
C ILE A 525 11.20 10.64 -1.62
N CYS A 526 10.04 11.26 -1.83
CA CYS A 526 9.92 12.70 -2.08
C CYS A 526 10.24 13.57 -0.86
N ARG A 527 10.37 12.96 0.33
CA ARG A 527 10.80 13.61 1.57
C ARG A 527 12.31 13.49 1.82
N SER A 528 13.04 12.76 0.96
CA SER A 528 14.48 12.55 1.10
C SER A 528 15.29 13.79 0.66
N VAL A 529 16.53 13.86 1.15
CA VAL A 529 17.49 14.92 0.81
C VAL A 529 18.78 14.26 0.30
N PRO A 530 19.23 14.53 -0.95
CA PRO A 530 18.61 15.43 -1.93
C PRO A 530 17.28 14.87 -2.48
N ARG A 531 16.36 15.79 -2.80
CA ARG A 531 15.03 15.46 -3.32
C ARG A 531 15.15 14.76 -4.69
N PRO A 532 14.48 13.61 -4.91
CA PRO A 532 14.49 12.93 -6.20
C PRO A 532 13.83 13.76 -7.32
N ASP A 533 14.40 13.69 -8.52
CA ASP A 533 13.92 14.41 -9.71
C ASP A 533 12.51 14.00 -10.15
N ASN A 534 12.06 12.81 -9.74
CA ASN A 534 10.75 12.27 -10.10
C ASN A 534 9.62 12.67 -9.15
N CYS A 535 9.87 13.57 -8.18
CA CYS A 535 8.87 14.03 -7.22
C CYS A 535 8.25 15.37 -7.59
N ARG A 536 6.92 15.43 -7.79
CA ARG A 536 6.22 16.64 -8.23
C ARG A 536 5.13 17.08 -7.25
N LEU A 537 5.22 18.34 -6.81
CA LEU A 537 4.11 19.07 -6.22
C LEU A 537 3.15 19.50 -7.34
N VAL A 538 1.90 19.01 -7.32
CA VAL A 538 0.85 19.64 -8.13
C VAL A 538 0.22 20.77 -7.33
N PRO A 539 0.05 21.96 -7.92
CA PRO A 539 -0.75 23.01 -7.29
C PRO A 539 -2.14 22.44 -7.00
N SER A 540 -2.59 22.50 -5.74
CA SER A 540 -3.97 22.13 -5.42
C SER A 540 -4.93 22.91 -6.32
N ALA A 541 -6.07 22.33 -6.69
CA ALA A 541 -7.11 23.00 -7.50
C ALA A 541 -7.60 24.36 -6.93
N ASN A 542 -7.24 24.70 -5.68
CA ASN A 542 -7.51 25.99 -5.07
C ASN A 542 -6.48 27.09 -5.43
N ALA A 543 -5.36 26.77 -6.07
CA ALA A 543 -4.31 27.75 -6.40
C ALA A 543 -4.62 28.56 -7.69
N GLU A 544 -5.53 28.07 -8.54
CA GLU A 544 -5.97 28.80 -9.75
C GLU A 544 -7.04 29.87 -9.45
N ALA A 545 -7.58 29.90 -8.23
CA ALA A 545 -8.58 30.89 -7.81
C ALA A 545 -7.95 32.19 -7.25
N ASP A 546 -6.66 32.21 -6.94
CA ASP A 546 -5.98 33.34 -6.28
C ASP A 546 -4.94 34.06 -7.16
N MET A 547 -4.94 33.84 -8.48
CA MET A 547 -4.14 34.69 -9.37
C MET A 547 -4.88 36.01 -9.63
N PRO A 548 -4.28 37.18 -9.31
CA PRO A 548 -4.88 38.45 -9.67
C PRO A 548 -4.96 38.55 -11.18
N ALA A 549 -6.14 38.93 -11.68
CA ALA A 549 -6.35 39.24 -13.09
C ALA A 549 -5.25 40.20 -13.56
N LYS A 550 -4.48 39.78 -14.58
CA LYS A 550 -3.52 40.67 -15.23
C LYS A 550 -4.26 41.88 -15.77
N LEU A 551 -3.82 43.06 -15.34
CA LEU A 551 -4.16 44.36 -15.93
C LEU A 551 -3.69 44.44 -17.38
#